data_AF-A0A534XVR0-F1
#
_entry.id   AF-A0A534XVR0-F1
#
_cell.length_a   1.000
_cell.length_b   1.000
_cell.length_c   1.000
_cell.angle_alpha   90.00
_cell.angle_beta   90.00
_cell.angle_gamma   90.00
#
_symmetry.space_group_name_H-M   'P 1'
#
loop_
_entity.id
_entity.type
_entity.pdbx_description
1 polymer ?
#
loop_
_entity_poly.entity_id
_entity_poly.type
_entity_poly.pdbx_seq_one_letter_code
_entity_poly.pdbx_strand_id
1 'polypeptide(L)'
;MHYRLALGAVATLFACKTAGMQETNPERGASSASTGQASQIDENAKRMVAQGRDIFRDDTFGSEDYFGAALKLHQAIAGEKNGGVGGGVSPKTALSVGLKVDAERVPGPVAAGIKSGAVSLDDPASTLALLKVNAVVGVKGMFQGDRLSSLGITCAFCHSTVDDSFAPGIGKRLDGWPNRDLNVGAIVSLAPDLSPITKLLGVDEATVKKVLGSWGPGKFDAELNVDGKAFRPDGKAAATLLPAAFGLAGVNLHTYSGWGSVTYWNAYVANNEMQGKGVFFDPRLDDRSKFPVAARTGFGHRKSNDDRITSKLAALQFYQLAIP
;
A
#
# COMPACT_ATOMS: atom_id res chain seq x y z
N MET A 1 -74.49 33.62 -1.03
CA MET A 1 -73.62 33.24 0.11
C MET A 1 -72.19 33.16 -0.42
N HIS A 2 -71.45 34.27 -0.59
CA HIS A 2 -70.63 34.99 0.41
C HIS A 2 -69.60 34.03 1.06
N TYR A 3 -68.26 34.13 0.89
CA TYR A 3 -67.32 35.25 1.07
C TYR A 3 -66.05 35.02 0.18
N ARG A 4 -65.61 35.98 -0.66
CA ARG A 4 -64.61 37.07 -0.44
C ARG A 4 -63.15 36.60 -0.22
N LEU A 5 -62.21 37.06 -1.07
CA LEU A 5 -61.32 38.18 -0.73
C LEU A 5 -60.51 38.65 -1.95
N ALA A 6 -60.25 39.95 -2.00
CA ALA A 6 -59.74 40.71 -3.14
C ALA A 6 -58.21 40.86 -3.13
N LEU A 7 -57.62 40.82 -4.32
CA LEU A 7 -56.28 41.29 -4.65
C LEU A 7 -56.33 42.80 -4.93
N GLY A 8 -55.39 43.56 -4.39
CA GLY A 8 -55.19 44.97 -4.74
C GLY A 8 -53.71 45.33 -4.64
N ALA A 9 -53.08 45.48 -5.80
CA ALA A 9 -51.70 45.96 -5.98
C ALA A 9 -51.68 47.49 -6.09
N VAL A 10 -50.63 48.16 -5.60
CA VAL A 10 -50.16 49.44 -6.17
C VAL A 10 -48.64 49.55 -6.01
N ALA A 11 -47.97 49.73 -7.15
CA ALA A 11 -46.58 50.17 -7.26
C ALA A 11 -46.52 51.71 -7.33
N THR A 12 -45.47 52.33 -6.77
CA THR A 12 -45.01 53.63 -7.24
C THR A 12 -43.51 53.83 -6.97
N LEU A 13 -42.79 54.11 -8.05
CA LEU A 13 -41.38 54.48 -8.14
C LEU A 13 -41.14 55.88 -7.57
N PHE A 14 -39.97 56.13 -6.97
CA PHE A 14 -39.23 57.39 -7.16
C PHE A 14 -37.73 57.17 -6.89
N ALA A 15 -36.92 57.43 -7.92
CA ALA A 15 -35.48 57.51 -7.85
C ALA A 15 -35.04 58.97 -7.61
N CYS A 16 -33.98 59.18 -6.82
CA CYS A 16 -33.19 60.41 -6.89
C CYS A 16 -31.70 60.11 -6.59
N LYS A 17 -30.82 60.86 -7.26
CA LYS A 17 -29.41 60.61 -7.56
C LYS A 17 -28.40 60.94 -6.44
N THR A 18 -27.37 60.09 -6.35
CA THR A 18 -25.93 60.25 -6.04
C THR A 18 -25.37 61.52 -5.35
N ALA A 19 -24.57 61.32 -4.29
CA ALA A 19 -23.27 62.00 -4.07
C ALA A 19 -22.44 61.30 -2.96
N GLY A 20 -21.13 61.12 -3.21
CA GLY A 20 -20.10 61.18 -2.16
C GLY A 20 -19.62 59.87 -1.52
N MET A 21 -18.51 59.34 -2.04
CA MET A 21 -17.69 58.29 -1.44
C MET A 21 -16.70 58.93 -0.46
N GLN A 22 -16.60 58.43 0.77
CA GLN A 22 -15.41 58.64 1.61
C GLN A 22 -15.19 57.44 2.53
N GLU A 23 -14.25 56.59 2.13
CA GLU A 23 -13.68 55.53 2.94
C GLU A 23 -13.05 56.13 4.20
N THR A 24 -13.46 55.64 5.37
CA THR A 24 -12.66 55.74 6.58
C THR A 24 -12.33 54.32 7.01
N ASN A 25 -11.12 53.89 6.66
CA ASN A 25 -10.55 52.63 7.07
C ASN A 25 -10.04 52.78 8.50
N PRO A 26 -10.59 52.08 9.52
CA PRO A 26 -9.89 51.93 10.78
C PRO A 26 -9.03 50.67 10.66
N GLU A 27 -7.75 50.85 10.39
CA GLU A 27 -6.73 49.91 10.84
C GLU A 27 -6.99 49.63 12.33
N ARG A 28 -7.47 48.43 12.63
CA ARG A 28 -7.70 47.98 14.00
C ARG A 28 -6.99 46.64 14.19
N GLY A 29 -5.77 46.77 14.71
CA GLY A 29 -5.21 45.83 15.68
C GLY A 29 -4.71 44.50 15.13
N ALA A 30 -3.39 44.42 14.93
CA ALA A 30 -2.69 43.18 15.18
C ALA A 30 -2.92 42.74 16.65
N SER A 31 -2.96 41.41 16.85
CA SER A 31 -3.04 40.69 18.13
C SER A 31 -4.44 40.37 18.68
N SER A 32 -5.04 39.31 18.12
CA SER A 32 -5.33 38.15 18.97
C SER A 32 -5.10 36.87 18.15
N ALA A 33 -4.30 35.95 18.70
CA ALA A 33 -4.11 34.63 18.16
C ALA A 33 -5.44 33.85 18.28
N SER A 34 -6.33 34.02 17.33
CA SER A 34 -7.25 32.94 16.98
C SER A 34 -6.49 32.03 16.05
N THR A 35 -6.06 30.86 16.52
CA THR A 35 -5.83 29.72 15.62
C THR A 35 -7.17 29.38 14.99
N GLY A 36 -7.57 30.15 13.97
CA GLY A 36 -8.86 30.02 13.31
C GLY A 36 -8.97 28.65 12.63
N GLN A 37 -10.19 28.28 12.26
CA GLN A 37 -10.48 27.01 11.61
C GLN A 37 -9.54 26.72 10.42
N ALA A 38 -9.15 27.74 9.65
CA ALA A 38 -8.18 27.61 8.55
C ALA A 38 -6.81 27.06 9.01
N SER A 39 -6.23 27.60 10.09
CA SER A 39 -4.95 27.12 10.64
C SER A 39 -5.06 25.66 11.10
N GLN A 40 -6.19 25.30 11.72
CA GLN A 40 -6.44 23.92 12.17
C GLN A 40 -6.56 22.94 11.00
N ILE A 41 -7.16 23.38 9.88
CA ILE A 41 -7.26 22.60 8.64
C ILE A 41 -5.86 22.38 8.04
N ASP A 42 -5.03 23.42 7.95
CA ASP A 42 -3.68 23.32 7.41
C ASP A 42 -2.79 22.39 8.24
N GLU A 43 -2.87 22.48 9.56
CA GLU A 43 -2.18 21.56 10.47
C GLU A 43 -2.69 20.13 10.31
N ASN A 44 -4.00 19.94 10.13
CA ASN A 44 -4.57 18.63 9.89
C ASN A 44 -4.09 18.02 8.58
N ALA A 45 -4.06 18.79 7.49
CA ALA A 45 -3.54 18.34 6.20
C ALA A 45 -2.08 17.87 6.32
N LYS A 46 -1.22 18.66 6.99
CA LYS A 46 0.18 18.29 7.24
C LYS A 46 0.29 16.98 8.04
N ARG A 47 -0.52 16.81 9.10
CA ARG A 47 -0.57 15.57 9.88
C ARG A 47 -1.01 14.38 9.05
N MET A 48 -2.08 14.52 8.23
CA MET A 48 -2.57 13.43 7.40
C MET A 48 -1.55 13.00 6.35
N VAL A 49 -0.80 13.94 5.75
CA VAL A 49 0.30 13.61 4.83
C VAL A 49 1.41 12.85 5.54
N ALA A 50 1.83 13.31 6.73
CA ALA A 50 2.88 12.63 7.49
C ALA A 50 2.44 11.21 7.91
N GLN A 51 1.25 11.08 8.51
CA GLN A 51 0.70 9.80 8.92
C GLN A 51 0.51 8.85 7.73
N GLY A 52 -0.07 9.33 6.62
CA GLY A 52 -0.28 8.52 5.43
C GLY A 52 1.03 8.04 4.80
N ARG A 53 2.09 8.85 4.85
CA ARG A 53 3.44 8.46 4.43
C ARG A 53 4.00 7.34 5.29
N ASP A 54 3.90 7.46 6.61
CA ASP A 54 4.36 6.43 7.54
C ASP A 54 3.57 5.13 7.34
N ILE A 55 2.25 5.24 7.15
CA ILE A 55 1.39 4.09 6.85
C ILE A 55 1.84 3.40 5.55
N PHE A 56 1.99 4.17 4.48
CA PHE A 56 2.37 3.66 3.17
C PHE A 56 3.75 2.97 3.17
N ARG A 57 4.73 3.55 3.87
CA ARG A 57 6.11 3.06 3.88
C ARG A 57 6.32 1.92 4.87
N ASP A 58 5.73 1.97 6.05
CA ASP A 58 6.19 1.22 7.22
C ASP A 58 5.10 0.40 7.95
N ASP A 59 3.83 0.52 7.58
CA ASP A 59 2.74 -0.24 8.22
C ASP A 59 2.52 -1.59 7.52
N THR A 60 2.61 -2.67 8.30
CA THR A 60 2.38 -4.03 7.80
C THR A 60 0.92 -4.43 7.87
N PHE A 61 0.07 -3.64 8.54
CA PHE A 61 -1.29 -3.97 8.90
C PHE A 61 -1.47 -5.29 9.67
N GLY A 62 -0.41 -5.84 10.27
CA GLY A 62 -0.47 -7.15 10.90
C GLY A 62 -0.15 -8.33 9.96
N SER A 63 0.33 -8.06 8.74
CA SER A 63 0.65 -9.09 7.74
C SER A 63 1.76 -10.06 8.16
N GLU A 64 2.47 -9.78 9.25
CA GLU A 64 3.46 -10.67 9.85
C GLU A 64 2.90 -12.03 10.28
N ASP A 65 1.61 -12.11 10.64
CA ASP A 65 0.94 -13.37 10.95
C ASP A 65 0.86 -14.28 9.72
N TYR A 66 0.78 -13.70 8.52
CA TYR A 66 0.70 -14.44 7.28
C TYR A 66 2.09 -14.68 6.67
N PHE A 67 2.82 -13.63 6.29
CA PHE A 67 4.10 -13.78 5.59
C PHE A 67 5.21 -14.33 6.50
N GLY A 68 5.18 -13.92 7.76
CA GLY A 68 6.15 -14.34 8.77
C GLY A 68 5.79 -15.67 9.40
N ALA A 69 4.59 -15.80 9.99
CA ALA A 69 4.24 -17.00 10.74
C ALA A 69 3.68 -18.14 9.86
N ALA A 70 2.70 -17.87 9.00
CA ALA A 70 2.08 -18.91 8.18
C ALA A 70 2.99 -19.38 7.02
N LEU A 71 3.56 -18.44 6.24
CA LEU A 71 4.42 -18.76 5.10
C LEU A 71 5.88 -19.01 5.48
N LYS A 72 6.32 -18.51 6.65
CA LYS A 72 7.70 -18.67 7.16
C LYS A 72 8.78 -18.09 6.24
N LEU A 73 8.44 -17.08 5.42
CA LEU A 73 9.38 -16.49 4.46
C LEU A 73 10.67 -15.97 5.10
N HIS A 74 10.58 -15.48 6.33
CA HIS A 74 11.74 -15.03 7.10
C HIS A 74 12.82 -16.10 7.27
N GLN A 75 12.44 -17.39 7.33
CA GLN A 75 13.39 -18.50 7.45
C GLN A 75 14.16 -18.72 6.14
N ALA A 76 13.46 -18.71 5.00
CA ALA A 76 14.11 -18.83 3.69
C ALA A 76 15.02 -17.64 3.38
N ILE A 77 14.64 -16.44 3.80
CA ILE A 77 15.46 -15.22 3.64
C ILE A 77 16.72 -15.29 4.51
N ALA A 78 16.60 -15.71 5.77
CA ALA A 78 17.73 -15.81 6.68
C ALA A 78 18.74 -16.89 6.23
N GLY A 79 18.26 -18.04 5.77
CA GLY A 79 19.10 -19.20 5.47
C GLY A 79 19.67 -19.87 6.72
N GLU A 80 20.15 -21.11 6.56
CA GLU A 80 20.62 -21.96 7.67
C GLU A 80 21.71 -21.29 8.51
N LYS A 81 22.65 -20.58 7.87
CA LYS A 81 23.75 -19.87 8.55
C LYS A 81 23.27 -18.78 9.51
N ASN A 82 22.06 -18.25 9.32
CA ASN A 82 21.47 -17.20 10.16
C ASN A 82 20.23 -17.68 10.94
N GLY A 83 20.08 -19.00 11.13
CA GLY A 83 18.98 -19.59 11.91
C GLY A 83 17.65 -19.75 11.13
N GLY A 84 17.72 -19.72 9.80
CA GLY A 84 16.61 -20.01 8.89
C GLY A 84 16.73 -21.39 8.23
N VAL A 85 16.27 -21.50 6.99
CA VAL A 85 16.30 -22.73 6.17
C VAL A 85 16.83 -22.45 4.77
N GLY A 86 17.50 -23.44 4.16
CA GLY A 86 18.08 -23.29 2.83
C GLY A 86 19.25 -22.28 2.77
N GLY A 87 19.56 -21.82 1.56
CA GLY A 87 20.74 -21.00 1.29
C GLY A 87 20.67 -19.54 1.76
N GLY A 88 19.49 -19.04 2.15
CA GLY A 88 19.29 -17.61 2.41
C GLY A 88 19.14 -16.79 1.13
N VAL A 89 18.77 -15.52 1.29
CA VAL A 89 18.65 -14.57 0.18
C VAL A 89 19.67 -13.45 0.36
N SER A 90 20.64 -13.35 -0.54
CA SER A 90 21.63 -12.27 -0.56
C SER A 90 21.05 -10.97 -1.13
N PRO A 91 21.67 -9.80 -0.88
CA PRO A 91 21.24 -8.55 -1.50
C PRO A 91 21.19 -8.62 -3.03
N LYS A 92 22.18 -9.27 -3.66
CA LYS A 92 22.22 -9.44 -5.12
C LYS A 92 21.04 -10.27 -5.63
N THR A 93 20.70 -11.36 -4.95
CA THR A 93 19.52 -12.16 -5.30
C THR A 93 18.24 -11.35 -5.08
N ALA A 94 18.11 -10.63 -3.98
CA ALA A 94 16.97 -9.76 -3.69
C ALA A 94 16.76 -8.70 -4.79
N LEU A 95 17.82 -7.99 -5.18
CA LEU A 95 17.79 -7.00 -6.27
C LEU A 95 17.41 -7.64 -7.61
N SER A 96 17.88 -8.87 -7.89
CA SER A 96 17.57 -9.58 -9.13
C SER A 96 16.09 -9.96 -9.29
N VAL A 97 15.34 -10.07 -8.19
CA VAL A 97 13.87 -10.27 -8.19
C VAL A 97 13.09 -8.98 -7.97
N GLY A 98 13.77 -7.83 -8.11
CA GLY A 98 13.16 -6.50 -8.12
C GLY A 98 12.89 -5.89 -6.74
N LEU A 99 13.39 -6.48 -5.64
CA LEU A 99 13.42 -5.76 -4.36
C LEU A 99 14.33 -4.54 -4.49
N LYS A 100 14.02 -3.48 -3.75
CA LYS A 100 14.76 -2.22 -3.79
C LYS A 100 15.32 -1.88 -2.42
N VAL A 101 16.40 -1.11 -2.40
CA VAL A 101 17.03 -0.62 -1.16
C VAL A 101 16.98 0.90 -1.12
N ASP A 102 16.39 1.43 -0.05
CA ASP A 102 16.34 2.85 0.25
C ASP A 102 17.68 3.30 0.83
N ALA A 103 18.46 4.01 0.01
CA ALA A 103 19.78 4.51 0.37
C ALA A 103 19.73 5.52 1.54
N GLU A 104 18.60 6.19 1.77
CA GLU A 104 18.45 7.16 2.86
C GLU A 104 18.28 6.48 4.22
N ARG A 105 17.98 5.17 4.24
CA ARG A 105 17.90 4.34 5.46
C ARG A 105 19.15 3.52 5.73
N VAL A 106 20.09 3.46 4.78
CA VAL A 106 21.35 2.73 4.95
C VAL A 106 22.32 3.59 5.75
N PRO A 107 22.85 3.13 6.91
CA PRO A 107 23.86 3.87 7.66
C PRO A 107 25.10 4.20 6.81
N GLY A 108 25.65 5.39 6.96
CA GLY A 108 26.79 5.88 6.17
C GLY A 108 27.96 4.89 6.03
N PRO A 109 28.43 4.24 7.11
CA PRO A 109 29.48 3.21 7.02
C PRO A 109 29.10 2.00 6.16
N VAL A 110 27.84 1.56 6.21
CA VAL A 110 27.33 0.44 5.39
C VAL A 110 27.29 0.86 3.92
N ALA A 111 26.81 2.08 3.63
CA ALA A 111 26.80 2.62 2.27
C ALA A 111 28.23 2.74 1.69
N ALA A 112 29.20 3.22 2.48
CA ALA A 112 30.60 3.24 2.07
C ALA A 112 31.18 1.83 1.85
N GLY A 113 30.80 0.87 2.70
CA GLY A 113 31.17 -0.54 2.56
C GLY A 113 30.62 -1.18 1.28
N ILE A 114 29.38 -0.87 0.90
CA ILE A 114 28.80 -1.33 -0.37
C ILE A 114 29.55 -0.72 -1.57
N LYS A 115 29.85 0.60 -1.55
CA LYS A 115 30.60 1.27 -2.63
C LYS A 115 32.01 0.73 -2.82
N SER A 116 32.68 0.37 -1.73
CA SER A 116 34.06 -0.15 -1.76
C SER A 116 34.14 -1.66 -1.99
N GLY A 117 33.00 -2.38 -2.01
CA GLY A 117 32.97 -3.83 -2.08
C GLY A 117 33.34 -4.55 -0.78
N ALA A 118 33.57 -3.80 0.31
CA ALA A 118 33.85 -4.35 1.63
C ALA A 118 32.63 -5.04 2.27
N VAL A 119 31.41 -4.62 1.89
CA VAL A 119 30.16 -5.31 2.25
C VAL A 119 29.76 -6.24 1.11
N SER A 120 29.76 -7.55 1.39
CA SER A 120 29.37 -8.56 0.40
C SER A 120 27.88 -8.45 0.06
N LEU A 121 27.57 -8.36 -1.23
CA LEU A 121 26.20 -8.45 -1.75
C LEU A 121 25.77 -9.89 -2.03
N ASP A 122 26.66 -10.88 -1.84
CA ASP A 122 26.39 -12.30 -2.03
C ASP A 122 26.11 -13.03 -0.69
N ASP A 123 26.25 -12.36 0.45
CA ASP A 123 25.98 -12.92 1.78
C ASP A 123 24.55 -12.58 2.28
N PRO A 124 23.70 -13.57 2.63
CA PRO A 124 22.40 -13.35 3.27
C PRO A 124 22.46 -12.50 4.56
N ALA A 125 23.57 -12.51 5.30
CA ALA A 125 23.72 -11.66 6.49
C ALA A 125 23.59 -10.16 6.17
N SER A 126 24.05 -9.74 4.98
CA SER A 126 23.88 -8.36 4.51
C SER A 126 22.41 -8.00 4.25
N THR A 127 21.60 -8.94 3.76
CA THR A 127 20.14 -8.74 3.63
C THR A 127 19.50 -8.54 4.99
N LEU A 128 19.89 -9.33 5.99
CA LEU A 128 19.36 -9.20 7.35
C LEU A 128 19.75 -7.86 7.98
N ALA A 129 20.98 -7.39 7.76
CA ALA A 129 21.41 -6.07 8.20
C ALA A 129 20.57 -4.93 7.58
N LEU A 130 20.30 -5.01 6.26
CA LEU A 130 19.45 -4.04 5.55
C LEU A 130 17.99 -4.06 6.05
N LEU A 131 17.44 -5.25 6.30
CA LEU A 131 16.10 -5.40 6.88
C LEU A 131 16.03 -4.83 8.30
N LYS A 132 17.08 -5.01 9.11
CA LYS A 132 17.13 -4.52 10.49
C LYS A 132 17.11 -3.00 10.59
N VAL A 133 17.69 -2.31 9.61
CA VAL A 133 17.61 -0.84 9.48
C VAL A 133 16.44 -0.36 8.62
N ASN A 134 15.51 -1.26 8.28
CA ASN A 134 14.29 -0.96 7.50
C ASN A 134 14.57 -0.34 6.11
N ALA A 135 15.72 -0.69 5.51
CA ALA A 135 16.17 -0.16 4.22
C ALA A 135 15.61 -0.94 3.01
N VAL A 136 15.13 -2.18 3.19
CA VAL A 136 14.47 -2.92 2.10
C VAL A 136 13.08 -2.32 1.87
N VAL A 137 12.86 -1.74 0.69
CA VAL A 137 11.62 -1.03 0.37
C VAL A 137 10.45 -2.01 0.42
N GLY A 138 9.48 -1.72 1.30
CA GLY A 138 8.24 -2.46 1.39
C GLY A 138 8.30 -3.78 2.17
N VAL A 139 9.45 -4.16 2.72
CA VAL A 139 9.60 -5.38 3.53
C VAL A 139 10.08 -5.00 4.92
N LYS A 140 9.28 -5.29 5.93
CA LYS A 140 9.58 -4.98 7.33
C LYS A 140 9.96 -6.23 8.10
N GLY A 141 11.21 -6.34 8.52
CA GLY A 141 11.69 -7.43 9.36
C GLY A 141 11.38 -7.19 10.83
N MET A 142 11.03 -8.26 11.55
CA MET A 142 10.85 -8.28 13.01
C MET A 142 12.01 -9.07 13.63
N PHE A 143 12.79 -8.43 14.51
CA PHE A 143 14.00 -9.02 15.06
C PHE A 143 13.91 -9.31 16.55
N GLN A 144 14.48 -10.44 16.97
CA GLN A 144 14.78 -10.76 18.36
C GLN A 144 16.31 -10.78 18.51
N GLY A 145 16.89 -9.70 19.02
CA GLY A 145 18.33 -9.47 18.94
C GLY A 145 18.78 -9.31 17.48
N ASP A 146 19.68 -10.18 17.01
CA ASP A 146 20.13 -10.23 15.61
C ASP A 146 19.36 -11.24 14.75
N ARG A 147 18.50 -12.06 15.35
CA ARG A 147 17.75 -13.08 14.64
C ARG A 147 16.48 -12.49 14.02
N LEU A 148 16.32 -12.63 12.71
CA LEU A 148 15.05 -12.35 12.02
C LEU A 148 14.01 -13.38 12.47
N SER A 149 12.97 -12.90 13.15
CA SER A 149 11.94 -13.74 13.80
C SER A 149 10.62 -13.78 13.04
N SER A 150 10.35 -12.77 12.22
CA SER A 150 9.17 -12.65 11.38
C SER A 150 9.38 -11.53 10.36
N LEU A 151 8.47 -11.38 9.41
CA LEU A 151 8.43 -10.23 8.49
C LEU A 151 7.00 -9.97 8.02
N GLY A 152 6.74 -8.73 7.64
CA GLY A 152 5.54 -8.33 6.91
C GLY A 152 5.88 -7.46 5.70
N ILE A 153 4.88 -7.15 4.89
CA ILE A 153 5.00 -6.24 3.74
C ILE A 153 4.18 -4.97 3.95
N THR A 154 4.52 -3.90 3.24
CA THR A 154 3.81 -2.61 3.28
C THR A 154 3.34 -2.20 1.88
N CYS A 155 2.57 -1.11 1.75
CA CYS A 155 2.12 -0.62 0.43
C CYS A 155 3.28 -0.34 -0.53
N ALA A 156 4.42 0.12 0.01
CA ALA A 156 5.64 0.41 -0.74
C ALA A 156 6.25 -0.82 -1.43
N PHE A 157 5.88 -2.06 -1.05
CA PHE A 157 6.39 -3.28 -1.68
C PHE A 157 6.11 -3.29 -3.18
N CYS A 158 4.86 -3.01 -3.56
CA CYS A 158 4.43 -2.94 -4.96
C CYS A 158 4.48 -1.52 -5.54
N HIS A 159 4.28 -0.49 -4.69
CA HIS A 159 4.03 0.88 -5.12
C HIS A 159 5.17 1.86 -4.80
N SER A 160 6.38 1.37 -4.56
CA SER A 160 7.57 2.21 -4.55
C SER A 160 8.70 1.58 -5.35
N THR A 161 9.49 2.42 -6.00
CA THR A 161 10.81 2.05 -6.52
C THR A 161 11.86 3.01 -5.97
N VAL A 162 13.07 2.99 -6.50
CA VAL A 162 14.14 3.95 -6.19
C VAL A 162 14.67 4.59 -7.47
N ASP A 163 15.35 5.72 -7.31
CA ASP A 163 15.94 6.50 -8.41
C ASP A 163 17.30 5.98 -8.93
N ASP A 164 17.76 4.83 -8.41
CA ASP A 164 19.06 4.21 -8.72
C ASP A 164 20.28 5.13 -8.54
N SER A 165 20.15 6.22 -7.78
CA SER A 165 21.21 7.23 -7.60
C SER A 165 22.47 6.71 -6.89
N PHE A 166 22.40 5.54 -6.25
CA PHE A 166 23.54 4.89 -5.60
C PHE A 166 24.07 3.70 -6.41
N ALA A 167 23.19 2.80 -6.84
CA ALA A 167 23.47 1.66 -7.72
C ALA A 167 22.14 1.14 -8.31
N PRO A 168 22.14 0.28 -9.35
CA PRO A 168 20.89 -0.31 -9.84
C PRO A 168 20.09 -1.02 -8.73
N GLY A 169 18.86 -0.57 -8.50
CA GLY A 169 17.97 -1.03 -7.43
C GLY A 169 18.26 -0.44 -6.04
N ILE A 170 19.19 0.51 -5.92
CA ILE A 170 19.57 1.19 -4.67
C ILE A 170 19.58 2.71 -4.90
N GLY A 171 18.76 3.45 -4.16
CA GLY A 171 18.67 4.90 -4.35
C GLY A 171 17.67 5.55 -3.40
N LYS A 172 17.29 6.79 -3.71
CA LYS A 172 16.24 7.50 -2.98
C LYS A 172 14.89 6.94 -3.37
N ARG A 173 14.01 6.82 -2.38
CA ARG A 173 12.69 6.24 -2.56
C ARG A 173 11.79 7.12 -3.43
N LEU A 174 11.12 6.49 -4.39
CA LEU A 174 10.10 7.06 -5.25
C LEU A 174 8.75 6.42 -4.88
N ASP A 175 7.98 7.07 -4.01
CA ASP A 175 6.67 6.56 -3.59
C ASP A 175 5.60 6.78 -4.65
N GLY A 176 4.66 5.85 -4.73
CA GLY A 176 3.60 5.82 -5.74
C GLY A 176 4.04 5.23 -7.07
N TRP A 177 5.34 5.19 -7.35
CA TRP A 177 5.88 4.60 -8.58
C TRP A 177 5.78 3.08 -8.53
N PRO A 178 5.18 2.43 -9.54
CA PRO A 178 5.04 0.98 -9.54
C PRO A 178 6.40 0.32 -9.67
N ASN A 179 6.67 -0.66 -8.81
CA ASN A 179 7.89 -1.46 -8.93
C ASN A 179 7.78 -2.46 -10.09
N ARG A 180 8.16 -2.02 -11.29
CA ARG A 180 8.06 -2.81 -12.53
C ARG A 180 9.05 -3.98 -12.61
N ASP A 181 10.01 -4.03 -11.71
CA ASP A 181 10.98 -5.12 -11.65
C ASP A 181 10.57 -6.22 -10.66
N LEU A 182 9.63 -5.92 -9.74
CA LEU A 182 9.26 -6.80 -8.64
C LEU A 182 8.66 -8.11 -9.14
N ASN A 183 9.28 -9.22 -8.80
CA ASN A 183 8.76 -10.55 -9.08
C ASN A 183 8.11 -11.14 -7.83
N VAL A 184 6.85 -10.76 -7.58
CA VAL A 184 6.08 -11.21 -6.41
C VAL A 184 5.95 -12.73 -6.38
N GLY A 185 5.72 -13.35 -7.56
CA GLY A 185 5.57 -14.80 -7.67
C GLY A 185 6.84 -15.55 -7.26
N ALA A 186 8.01 -15.09 -7.72
CA ALA A 186 9.29 -15.68 -7.31
C ALA A 186 9.55 -15.51 -5.80
N ILE A 187 9.24 -14.33 -5.24
CA ILE A 187 9.43 -14.06 -3.80
C ILE A 187 8.54 -14.97 -2.95
N VAL A 188 7.25 -15.06 -3.26
CA VAL A 188 6.31 -15.91 -2.51
C VAL A 188 6.66 -17.40 -2.67
N SER A 189 7.20 -17.81 -3.82
CA SER A 189 7.63 -19.20 -4.06
C SER A 189 8.81 -19.65 -3.18
N LEU A 190 9.50 -18.72 -2.51
CA LEU A 190 10.53 -19.04 -1.51
C LEU A 190 9.96 -19.51 -0.18
N ALA A 191 8.65 -19.34 0.06
CA ALA A 191 8.01 -19.69 1.32
C ALA A 191 8.24 -21.17 1.66
N PRO A 192 8.80 -21.47 2.85
CA PRO A 192 8.92 -22.86 3.30
C PRO A 192 7.58 -23.57 3.49
N ASP A 193 6.49 -22.82 3.68
CA ASP A 193 5.16 -23.38 3.87
C ASP A 193 4.14 -22.68 2.95
N LEU A 194 3.84 -23.33 1.82
CA LEU A 194 2.80 -22.88 0.89
C LEU A 194 1.42 -23.49 1.21
N SER A 195 1.27 -24.18 2.35
CA SER A 195 -0.01 -24.78 2.75
C SER A 195 -1.16 -23.77 2.88
N PRO A 196 -0.94 -22.49 3.28
CA PRO A 196 -2.02 -21.50 3.29
C PRO A 196 -2.61 -21.25 1.89
N ILE A 197 -1.76 -21.20 0.86
CA ILE A 197 -2.18 -20.91 -0.52
C ILE A 197 -2.81 -22.16 -1.17
N THR A 198 -2.20 -23.34 -0.98
CA THR A 198 -2.77 -24.60 -1.50
C THR A 198 -4.15 -24.89 -0.93
N LYS A 199 -4.37 -24.65 0.38
CA LYS A 199 -5.69 -24.78 1.01
C LYS A 199 -6.70 -23.75 0.51
N LEU A 200 -6.26 -22.50 0.32
CA LEU A 200 -7.12 -21.44 -0.23
C LEU A 200 -7.64 -21.81 -1.62
N LEU A 201 -6.72 -22.25 -2.50
CA LEU A 201 -7.01 -22.54 -3.91
C LEU A 201 -7.54 -23.96 -4.15
N GLY A 202 -7.33 -24.89 -3.21
CA GLY A 202 -7.72 -26.29 -3.36
C GLY A 202 -6.87 -27.07 -4.37
N VAL A 203 -5.59 -26.72 -4.50
CA VAL A 203 -4.64 -27.33 -5.45
C VAL A 203 -3.34 -27.71 -4.76
N ASP A 204 -2.52 -28.56 -5.37
CA ASP A 204 -1.22 -28.94 -4.82
C ASP A 204 -0.16 -27.83 -4.92
N GLU A 205 0.95 -28.02 -4.19
CA GLU A 205 2.04 -27.03 -4.15
C GLU A 205 2.72 -26.84 -5.51
N ALA A 206 2.85 -27.90 -6.32
CA ALA A 206 3.44 -27.81 -7.65
C ALA A 206 2.62 -26.89 -8.55
N THR A 207 1.28 -26.97 -8.45
CA THR A 207 0.34 -26.10 -9.14
C THR A 207 0.47 -24.66 -8.64
N VAL A 208 0.55 -24.43 -7.33
CA VAL A 208 0.79 -23.08 -6.77
C VAL A 208 2.09 -22.48 -7.32
N LYS A 209 3.19 -23.24 -7.30
CA LYS A 209 4.49 -22.77 -7.84
C LYS A 209 4.43 -22.48 -9.33
N LYS A 210 3.70 -23.29 -10.12
CA LYS A 210 3.47 -23.02 -11.54
C LYS A 210 2.70 -21.72 -11.78
N VAL A 211 1.66 -21.47 -10.97
CA VAL A 211 0.86 -20.23 -11.03
C VAL A 211 1.73 -19.03 -10.66
N LEU A 212 2.42 -19.07 -9.52
CA LEU A 212 3.31 -17.98 -9.08
C LEU A 212 4.41 -17.69 -10.10
N GLY A 213 5.01 -18.75 -10.67
CA GLY A 213 6.04 -18.63 -11.71
C GLY A 213 5.54 -18.01 -13.02
N SER A 214 4.23 -17.96 -13.26
CA SER A 214 3.64 -17.41 -14.49
C SER A 214 3.51 -15.88 -14.48
N TRP A 215 3.58 -15.24 -13.31
CA TRP A 215 3.34 -13.80 -13.18
C TRP A 215 4.47 -12.96 -13.81
N GLY A 216 5.71 -13.28 -13.47
CA GLY A 216 6.89 -12.52 -13.91
C GLY A 216 7.03 -11.13 -13.27
N PRO A 217 8.09 -10.38 -13.63
CA PRO A 217 8.38 -9.06 -13.08
C PRO A 217 7.27 -8.02 -13.31
N GLY A 218 7.04 -7.17 -12.31
CA GLY A 218 6.13 -6.04 -12.37
C GLY A 218 4.66 -6.42 -12.43
N LYS A 219 4.32 -7.68 -12.13
CA LYS A 219 2.95 -8.19 -12.17
C LYS A 219 2.53 -8.88 -10.88
N PHE A 220 1.23 -8.83 -10.62
CA PHE A 220 0.57 -9.50 -9.51
C PHE A 220 -0.86 -9.84 -9.91
N ASP A 221 -1.37 -10.97 -9.44
CA ASP A 221 -2.76 -11.38 -9.67
C ASP A 221 -3.57 -11.11 -8.39
N ALA A 222 -4.19 -9.93 -8.34
CA ALA A 222 -5.02 -9.51 -7.22
C ALA A 222 -6.41 -10.15 -7.20
N GLU A 223 -6.73 -10.98 -8.20
CA GLU A 223 -8.03 -11.67 -8.29
C GLU A 223 -7.91 -13.16 -7.99
N LEU A 224 -6.70 -13.74 -8.05
CA LEU A 224 -6.46 -15.16 -7.81
C LEU A 224 -7.07 -15.67 -6.50
N ASN A 225 -6.98 -14.89 -5.42
CA ASN A 225 -7.51 -15.25 -4.11
C ASN A 225 -9.04 -15.13 -4.01
N VAL A 226 -9.72 -14.48 -4.97
CA VAL A 226 -11.18 -14.34 -5.00
C VAL A 226 -11.83 -15.24 -6.06
N ASP A 227 -11.22 -15.41 -7.23
CA ASP A 227 -11.80 -16.16 -8.33
C ASP A 227 -11.10 -17.50 -8.66
N GLY A 228 -9.83 -17.66 -8.23
CA GLY A 228 -9.03 -18.85 -8.47
C GLY A 228 -8.52 -19.03 -9.91
N LYS A 229 -8.58 -18.00 -10.76
CA LYS A 229 -8.28 -18.10 -12.21
C LYS A 229 -6.90 -17.54 -12.54
N ALA A 230 -5.89 -18.39 -12.40
CA ALA A 230 -4.51 -18.01 -12.74
C ALA A 230 -4.23 -17.75 -14.24
N PHE A 231 -5.06 -18.29 -15.14
CA PHE A 231 -4.83 -18.24 -16.59
C PHE A 231 -6.09 -17.78 -17.32
N ARG A 232 -5.86 -16.94 -18.33
CA ARG A 232 -6.88 -16.48 -19.28
C ARG A 232 -7.26 -17.59 -20.26
N PRO A 233 -8.40 -17.47 -20.99
CA PRO A 233 -8.80 -18.44 -22.01
C PRO A 233 -7.77 -18.66 -23.13
N ASP A 234 -6.89 -17.68 -23.37
CA ASP A 234 -5.77 -17.77 -24.33
C ASP A 234 -4.52 -18.49 -23.76
N GLY A 235 -4.59 -19.00 -22.54
CA GLY A 235 -3.51 -19.71 -21.85
C GLY A 235 -2.45 -18.81 -21.22
N LYS A 236 -2.54 -17.48 -21.36
CA LYS A 236 -1.59 -16.54 -20.74
C LYS A 236 -1.97 -16.28 -19.27
N ALA A 237 -0.97 -15.88 -18.47
CA ALA A 237 -1.19 -15.50 -17.07
C ALA A 237 -2.26 -14.40 -16.94
N ALA A 238 -3.13 -14.53 -15.93
CA ALA A 238 -4.13 -13.53 -15.59
C ALA A 238 -3.56 -12.34 -14.81
N ALA A 239 -2.36 -12.49 -14.22
CA ALA A 239 -1.67 -11.44 -13.49
C ALA A 239 -1.53 -10.14 -14.30
N THR A 240 -1.83 -9.03 -13.63
CA THR A 240 -1.83 -7.69 -14.22
C THR A 240 -0.60 -6.91 -13.80
N LEU A 241 -0.27 -5.88 -14.58
CA LEU A 241 0.85 -4.98 -14.35
C LEU A 241 0.63 -4.12 -13.09
N LEU A 242 1.52 -4.14 -12.10
CA LEU A 242 1.41 -3.31 -10.87
C LEU A 242 1.11 -1.82 -11.17
N PRO A 243 0.01 -1.22 -10.71
CA PRO A 243 -0.34 0.14 -11.11
C PRO A 243 0.46 1.19 -10.32
N ALA A 244 0.55 2.40 -10.88
CA ALA A 244 0.97 3.55 -10.10
C ALA A 244 -0.07 3.85 -9.00
N ALA A 245 0.40 4.37 -7.86
CA ALA A 245 -0.45 4.84 -6.76
C ALA A 245 -0.46 6.39 -6.62
N PHE A 246 0.07 7.11 -7.62
CA PHE A 246 -0.02 8.56 -7.76
C PHE A 246 -0.87 8.93 -8.98
N GLY A 247 -1.29 10.20 -9.08
CA GLY A 247 -2.02 10.70 -10.26
C GLY A 247 -3.41 10.09 -10.44
N LEU A 248 -3.95 9.48 -9.38
CA LEU A 248 -5.24 8.77 -9.41
C LEU A 248 -6.44 9.67 -9.04
N ALA A 249 -6.22 10.96 -8.81
CA ALA A 249 -7.27 11.91 -8.53
C ALA A 249 -8.26 11.99 -9.72
N GLY A 250 -9.56 11.80 -9.45
CA GLY A 250 -10.61 11.88 -10.47
C GLY A 250 -10.72 10.66 -11.40
N VAL A 251 -9.79 9.70 -11.33
CA VAL A 251 -9.97 8.37 -11.94
C VAL A 251 -11.03 7.64 -11.12
N ASN A 252 -11.92 6.89 -11.76
CA ASN A 252 -12.85 5.97 -11.08
C ASN A 252 -12.47 4.54 -11.46
N LEU A 253 -12.83 3.56 -10.62
CA LEU A 253 -12.53 2.14 -10.85
C LEU A 253 -11.01 1.85 -10.82
N HIS A 254 -10.32 2.38 -9.80
CA HIS A 254 -8.87 2.20 -9.59
C HIS A 254 -8.44 0.74 -9.39
N THR A 255 -9.40 -0.15 -9.17
CA THR A 255 -9.21 -1.58 -8.93
C THR A 255 -9.18 -2.33 -10.26
N TYR A 256 -8.34 -3.36 -10.41
CA TYR A 256 -8.40 -4.26 -11.58
C TYR A 256 -9.75 -4.93 -11.78
N SER A 257 -10.49 -5.11 -10.69
CA SER A 257 -11.84 -5.66 -10.72
C SER A 257 -12.88 -4.71 -11.35
N GLY A 258 -12.53 -3.44 -11.57
CA GLY A 258 -13.39 -2.47 -12.23
C GLY A 258 -14.48 -1.88 -11.32
N TRP A 259 -14.30 -1.81 -10.00
CA TRP A 259 -15.19 -1.06 -9.10
C TRP A 259 -14.52 -0.56 -7.80
N GLY A 260 -15.03 0.56 -7.29
CA GLY A 260 -14.59 1.13 -6.02
C GLY A 260 -13.59 2.27 -6.17
N SER A 261 -13.40 3.01 -5.08
CA SER A 261 -12.45 4.11 -4.95
C SER A 261 -11.08 3.62 -4.46
N VAL A 262 -10.07 4.49 -4.47
CA VAL A 262 -8.76 4.22 -3.85
C VAL A 262 -8.89 3.71 -2.41
N THR A 263 -9.79 4.29 -1.60
CA THR A 263 -10.01 3.87 -0.20
C THR A 263 -10.55 2.45 -0.11
N TYR A 264 -11.48 2.07 -1.00
CA TYR A 264 -11.97 0.69 -1.09
C TYR A 264 -10.83 -0.26 -1.49
N TRP A 265 -10.01 0.11 -2.48
CA TRP A 265 -8.87 -0.70 -2.90
C TRP A 265 -7.84 -0.88 -1.79
N ASN A 266 -7.49 0.20 -1.09
CA ASN A 266 -6.60 0.14 0.07
C ASN A 266 -7.14 -0.82 1.14
N ALA A 267 -8.44 -0.77 1.43
CA ALA A 267 -9.08 -1.68 2.37
C ALA A 267 -9.04 -3.14 1.88
N TYR A 268 -9.35 -3.39 0.61
CA TYR A 268 -9.28 -4.71 -0.01
C TYR A 268 -7.85 -5.28 0.05
N VAL A 269 -6.86 -4.53 -0.44
CA VAL A 269 -5.45 -4.95 -0.47
C VAL A 269 -4.92 -5.20 0.94
N ALA A 270 -5.15 -4.28 1.88
CA ALA A 270 -4.65 -4.43 3.25
C ALA A 270 -5.25 -5.65 3.95
N ASN A 271 -6.53 -5.97 3.74
CA ASN A 271 -7.18 -7.12 4.38
C ASN A 271 -6.93 -8.44 3.64
N ASN A 272 -7.09 -8.48 2.31
CA ASN A 272 -7.16 -9.73 1.53
C ASN A 272 -5.88 -10.08 0.80
N GLU A 273 -5.10 -9.10 0.32
CA GLU A 273 -3.85 -9.36 -0.40
C GLU A 273 -2.65 -9.41 0.55
N MET A 274 -2.54 -8.39 1.40
CA MET A 274 -1.52 -8.32 2.45
C MET A 274 -1.86 -9.20 3.66
N GLN A 275 -3.07 -9.79 3.71
CA GLN A 275 -3.52 -10.63 4.82
C GLN A 275 -3.38 -9.93 6.19
N GLY A 276 -3.64 -8.62 6.22
CA GLY A 276 -3.62 -7.83 7.44
C GLY A 276 -4.85 -8.06 8.33
N LYS A 277 -4.89 -7.30 9.42
CA LYS A 277 -5.89 -7.36 10.48
C LYS A 277 -6.78 -6.14 10.40
N GLY A 278 -8.01 -6.30 9.95
CA GLY A 278 -8.97 -5.21 9.90
C GLY A 278 -10.39 -5.67 9.63
N VAL A 279 -11.20 -4.73 9.16
CA VAL A 279 -12.56 -4.99 8.71
C VAL A 279 -12.65 -4.73 7.21
N PHE A 280 -13.23 -5.68 6.47
CA PHE A 280 -13.54 -5.52 5.07
C PHE A 280 -14.89 -6.17 4.77
N PHE A 281 -15.78 -5.40 4.14
CA PHE A 281 -17.11 -5.85 3.77
C PHE A 281 -17.39 -5.52 2.31
N ASP A 282 -17.62 -6.57 1.52
CA ASP A 282 -18.11 -6.46 0.15
C ASP A 282 -18.96 -7.71 -0.21
N PRO A 283 -20.30 -7.62 -0.15
CA PRO A 283 -21.18 -8.75 -0.44
C PRO A 283 -21.18 -9.13 -1.93
N ARG A 284 -20.61 -8.32 -2.83
CA ARG A 284 -20.44 -8.71 -4.24
C ARG A 284 -19.51 -9.93 -4.37
N LEU A 285 -18.59 -10.12 -3.42
CA LEU A 285 -17.69 -11.27 -3.38
C LEU A 285 -18.39 -12.58 -2.95
N ASP A 286 -19.68 -12.54 -2.59
CA ASP A 286 -20.47 -13.73 -2.28
C ASP A 286 -21.03 -14.43 -3.54
N ASP A 287 -20.91 -13.79 -4.71
CA ASP A 287 -21.31 -14.39 -5.98
C ASP A 287 -20.39 -15.58 -6.32
N ARG A 288 -20.85 -16.79 -6.00
CA ARG A 288 -20.13 -18.05 -6.24
C ARG A 288 -19.78 -18.30 -7.70
N SER A 289 -20.53 -17.72 -8.65
CA SER A 289 -20.25 -17.88 -10.07
C SER A 289 -19.07 -17.03 -10.53
N LYS A 290 -18.89 -15.86 -9.91
CA LYS A 290 -17.82 -14.91 -10.24
C LYS A 290 -16.59 -15.09 -9.35
N PHE A 291 -16.80 -15.22 -8.04
CA PHE A 291 -15.77 -15.24 -7.00
C PHE A 291 -15.87 -16.51 -6.14
N PRO A 292 -15.72 -17.71 -6.72
CA PRO A 292 -15.90 -18.98 -6.00
C PRO A 292 -14.95 -19.16 -4.81
N VAL A 293 -13.75 -18.58 -4.84
CA VAL A 293 -12.80 -18.66 -3.73
C VAL A 293 -13.24 -17.72 -2.61
N ALA A 294 -13.57 -16.46 -2.92
CA ALA A 294 -14.02 -15.49 -1.93
C ALA A 294 -15.31 -15.92 -1.23
N ALA A 295 -16.30 -16.40 -2.00
CA ALA A 295 -17.58 -16.86 -1.46
C ALA A 295 -17.44 -18.09 -0.55
N ARG A 296 -16.43 -18.95 -0.78
CA ARG A 296 -16.12 -20.10 0.07
C ARG A 296 -15.38 -19.70 1.35
N THR A 297 -14.52 -18.69 1.27
CA THR A 297 -13.59 -18.31 2.35
C THR A 297 -14.03 -17.09 3.15
N GLY A 298 -15.11 -16.42 2.75
CA GLY A 298 -15.63 -15.24 3.43
C GLY A 298 -14.76 -14.00 3.23
N PHE A 299 -14.03 -13.89 2.11
CA PHE A 299 -13.14 -12.74 1.86
C PHE A 299 -13.90 -11.41 1.67
N GLY A 300 -15.21 -11.48 1.39
CA GLY A 300 -16.12 -10.33 1.44
C GLY A 300 -16.58 -9.93 2.84
N HIS A 301 -16.19 -10.64 3.90
CA HIS A 301 -16.70 -10.47 5.27
C HIS A 301 -15.58 -10.57 6.32
N ARG A 302 -14.46 -9.90 6.10
CA ARG A 302 -13.31 -9.92 7.02
C ARG A 302 -13.64 -9.10 8.28
N LYS A 303 -13.33 -9.68 9.44
CA LYS A 303 -13.42 -8.98 10.72
C LYS A 303 -12.34 -9.48 11.67
N SER A 304 -11.37 -8.64 11.98
CA SER A 304 -10.39 -8.84 13.05
C SER A 304 -10.89 -8.23 14.36
N ASN A 305 -10.56 -8.85 15.49
CA ASN A 305 -10.78 -8.25 16.82
C ASN A 305 -9.77 -7.11 17.12
N ASP A 306 -8.60 -7.16 16.48
CA ASP A 306 -7.56 -6.13 16.52
C ASP A 306 -7.54 -5.47 15.13
N ASP A 307 -8.38 -4.44 14.92
CA ASP A 307 -8.44 -3.73 13.65
C ASP A 307 -7.30 -2.71 13.55
N ARG A 308 -6.34 -3.01 12.67
CA ARG A 308 -5.16 -2.22 12.39
C ARG A 308 -5.25 -1.48 11.06
N ILE A 309 -6.39 -1.49 10.37
CA ILE A 309 -6.53 -0.96 9.00
C ILE A 309 -7.48 0.24 8.97
N THR A 310 -8.68 0.10 9.52
CA THR A 310 -9.80 1.02 9.23
C THR A 310 -9.47 2.48 9.54
N SER A 311 -8.86 2.76 10.69
CA SER A 311 -8.49 4.13 11.11
C SER A 311 -7.39 4.78 10.26
N LYS A 312 -6.65 3.98 9.48
CA LYS A 312 -5.50 4.42 8.67
C LYS A 312 -5.87 4.79 7.24
N LEU A 313 -7.01 4.31 6.75
CA LEU A 313 -7.42 4.44 5.34
C LEU A 313 -7.51 5.90 4.88
N ALA A 314 -7.99 6.81 5.73
CA ALA A 314 -8.14 8.22 5.38
C ALA A 314 -6.79 8.92 5.18
N ALA A 315 -5.85 8.74 6.11
CA ALA A 315 -4.51 9.31 6.00
C ALA A 315 -3.75 8.71 4.82
N LEU A 316 -3.85 7.40 4.61
CA LEU A 316 -3.25 6.71 3.47
C LEU A 316 -3.73 7.28 2.14
N GLN A 317 -5.04 7.42 1.96
CA GLN A 317 -5.61 8.04 0.74
C GLN A 317 -5.14 9.48 0.56
N PHE A 318 -5.15 10.28 1.64
CA PHE A 318 -4.73 11.67 1.57
C PHE A 318 -3.27 11.81 1.14
N TYR A 319 -2.40 10.93 1.64
CA TYR A 319 -1.01 10.90 1.22
C TYR A 319 -0.86 10.48 -0.26
N GLN A 320 -1.56 9.43 -0.71
CA GLN A 320 -1.52 9.00 -2.12
C GLN A 320 -1.97 10.10 -3.10
N LEU A 321 -2.97 10.90 -2.72
CA LEU A 321 -3.41 12.06 -3.49
C LEU A 321 -2.38 13.21 -3.51
N ALA A 322 -1.52 13.27 -2.49
CA ALA A 322 -0.48 14.30 -2.36
C ALA A 322 0.85 13.91 -3.04
N ILE A 323 0.96 12.70 -3.61
CA ILE A 323 2.13 12.31 -4.40
C ILE A 323 2.06 13.04 -5.76
N PRO A 324 3.12 13.80 -6.13
CA PRO A 324 3.13 14.60 -7.37
C PRO A 324 3.16 13.76 -8.64
#